data_AF-A0A1X9MAS6-F1
#
_entry.id   AF-A0A1X9MAS6-F1
#
_cell.length_a   1.000
_cell.length_b   1.000
_cell.length_c   1.000
_cell.angle_alpha   90.00
_cell.angle_beta   90.00
_cell.angle_gamma   90.00
#
_symmetry.space_group_name_H-M   'P 1'
#
loop_
_entity.id
_entity.type
_entity.pdbx_description
1 polymer ?
#
loop_
_entity_poly.entity_id
_entity_poly.type
_entity_poly.pdbx_seq_one_letter_code
_entity_poly.pdbx_strand_id
1 'polypeptide(L)' 'MTFKKEILKFLLYIIIFTVSNFILKTILIPDDLSAFDIVSTIITAGIISIGIFWVEYSMKRKS' A
#
# COMPACT_ATOMS: atom_id res chain seq x y z
N MET A 1 12.06 11.21 -16.86
CA MET A 1 10.77 11.75 -16.35
C MET A 1 9.82 10.66 -15.82
N THR A 2 9.92 9.43 -16.33
CA THR A 2 9.07 8.26 -15.97
C THR A 2 9.24 7.78 -14.53
N PHE A 3 10.47 7.78 -14.00
CA PHE A 3 10.78 7.26 -12.65
C PHE A 3 10.07 8.04 -11.52
N LYS A 4 9.97 9.37 -11.63
CA LYS A 4 9.20 10.20 -10.69
C LYS A 4 7.71 9.84 -10.69
N LYS A 5 7.15 9.47 -11.84
CA LYS A 5 5.72 9.13 -11.98
C LYS A 5 5.40 7.76 -11.35
N GLU A 6 6.31 6.80 -11.49
CA GLU A 6 6.18 5.47 -10.90
C GLU A 6 6.32 5.50 -9.37
N ILE A 7 7.27 6.29 -8.82
CA ILE A 7 7.38 6.51 -7.37
C ILE A 7 6.14 7.20 -6.80
N LEU A 8 5.59 8.17 -7.52
CA LEU A 8 4.38 8.88 -7.10
C LEU A 8 3.18 7.94 -7.04
N LYS A 9 3.02 7.06 -8.05
CA LYS A 9 1.99 6.00 -8.03
C LYS A 9 2.18 5.05 -6.85
N PHE A 10 3.41 4.61 -6.58
CA PHE A 10 3.72 3.73 -5.46
C PHE A 10 3.35 4.38 -4.11
N LEU A 11 3.74 5.65 -3.90
CA LEU A 11 3.36 6.41 -2.70
C LEU A 11 1.84 6.55 -2.56
N LEU A 12 1.14 6.83 -3.67
CA LEU A 12 -0.31 6.92 -3.68
C LEU A 12 -0.97 5.60 -3.24
N TYR A 13 -0.49 4.46 -3.75
CA TYR A 13 -1.00 3.16 -3.35
C TYR A 13 -0.77 2.87 -1.87
N ILE A 14 0.42 3.19 -1.33
CA ILE A 14 0.70 3.03 0.11
C ILE A 14 -0.27 3.84 0.95
N ILE A 15 -0.51 5.11 0.60
CA ILE A 15 -1.41 5.99 1.37
C ILE A 15 -2.84 5.46 1.32
N ILE A 16 -3.35 5.15 0.12
CA ILE A 16 -4.72 4.64 -0.05
C ILE A 16 -4.91 3.33 0.72
N PHE A 17 -3.95 2.41 0.63
CA PHE A 17 -4.03 1.13 1.31
C PHE A 17 -3.97 1.28 2.83
N THR A 18 -3.08 2.14 3.35
CA THR A 18 -2.96 2.42 4.78
C THR A 18 -4.25 3.03 5.34
N VAL A 19 -4.80 4.04 4.67
CA VAL A 19 -6.05 4.69 5.10
C VAL A 19 -7.22 3.71 5.03
N SER A 20 -7.32 2.92 3.95
CA SER A 20 -8.40 1.92 3.80
C SER A 20 -8.33 0.86 4.90
N ASN A 21 -7.14 0.37 5.23
CA ASN A 21 -6.95 -0.63 6.27
C ASN A 21 -7.25 -0.05 7.67
N PHE A 22 -6.90 1.22 7.90
CA PHE A 22 -7.19 1.90 9.16
C PHE A 22 -8.70 2.14 9.35
N ILE A 23 -9.41 2.56 8.30
CA ILE A 23 -10.87 2.71 8.29
C ILE A 23 -11.54 1.35 8.53
N LEU A 24 -11.12 0.30 7.80
CA LEU A 24 -11.64 -1.06 7.98
C LEU A 24 -11.46 -1.55 9.42
N LYS A 25 -10.27 -1.37 9.99
CA LYS A 25 -9.99 -1.76 11.37
C LYS A 25 -10.87 -0.99 12.35
N THR A 26 -10.96 0.34 12.20
CA THR A 26 -11.77 1.21 13.07
C THR A 26 -13.26 0.87 13.04
N ILE A 27 -13.81 0.50 11.88
CA ILE A 27 -15.24 0.19 11.72
C ILE A 27 -15.58 -1.24 12.19
N LEU A 28 -14.75 -2.23 11.87
CA LEU A 28 -15.05 -3.64 12.15
C LEU A 28 -14.68 -4.08 13.55
N ILE A 29 -13.61 -3.53 14.13
CA ILE A 29 -13.10 -3.92 15.46
C ILE A 29 -12.59 -2.65 16.15
N PRO A 30 -13.41 -1.97 16.98
CA PRO A 30 -12.94 -0.84 17.77
C PRO A 30 -12.03 -1.36 18.89
N ASP A 31 -10.82 -1.74 18.51
CA ASP A 31 -9.73 -2.10 19.41
C ASP A 31 -8.73 -0.96 19.42
N ASP A 32 -8.10 -0.75 20.58
CA ASP A 32 -7.02 0.21 20.72
C ASP A 32 -5.90 -0.13 19.73
N LEU A 33 -5.73 0.71 18.72
CA LEU A 33 -4.69 0.55 17.69
C LEU A 33 -3.32 0.67 18.34
N SER A 34 -2.70 -0.48 18.59
CA SER A 34 -1.34 -0.54 19.11
C SER A 34 -0.35 -0.03 18.05
N ALA A 35 0.77 0.55 18.49
CA ALA A 35 1.84 0.95 17.57
C ALA A 35 2.34 -0.22 16.69
N PHE A 36 2.27 -1.46 17.22
CA PHE A 36 2.60 -2.67 16.48
C PHE A 36 1.67 -2.91 15.29
N ASP A 37 0.37 -2.68 15.46
CA ASP A 37 -0.61 -2.82 14.39
C ASP A 37 -0.43 -1.80 13.26
N ILE A 38 -0.04 -0.58 13.62
CA ILE A 38 0.26 0.49 12.66
C ILE A 38 1.48 0.10 11.83
N VAL A 39 2.56 -0.35 12.48
CA VAL A 39 3.78 -0.81 11.80
C VAL A 39 3.49 -2.02 10.91
N SER A 40 2.74 -3.01 11.41
CA SER A 40 2.32 -4.18 10.63
C SER A 40 1.50 -3.79 9.40
N THR A 41 0.59 -2.82 9.55
CA THR A 41 -0.21 -2.29 8.44
C THR A 41 0.66 -1.59 7.39
N ILE A 42 1.62 -0.76 7.82
CA ILE A 42 2.55 -0.07 6.90
C ILE A 42 3.41 -1.08 6.13
N ILE A 43 3.94 -2.11 6.80
CA ILE A 43 4.73 -3.17 6.15
C ILE A 43 3.87 -3.92 5.14
N THR A 44 2.65 -4.29 5.52
CA THR A 44 1.69 -4.99 4.64
C THR A 44 1.34 -4.15 3.42
N ALA A 45 1.03 -2.86 3.62
CA ALA A 45 0.76 -1.91 2.54
C ALA A 45 1.96 -1.76 1.59
N GLY A 46 3.18 -1.72 2.13
CA GLY A 46 4.41 -1.67 1.37
C GLY A 46 4.61 -2.91 0.49
N ILE A 47 4.46 -4.11 1.06
CA ILE A 47 4.61 -5.38 0.33
C ILE A 47 3.59 -5.47 -0.81
N ILE A 48 2.32 -5.12 -0.55
CA ILE A 48 1.27 -5.14 -1.58
C ILE A 48 1.58 -4.13 -2.69
N SER A 49 2.03 -2.94 -2.33
CA SER A 49 2.39 -1.90 -3.31
C SER A 49 3.57 -2.33 -4.20
N ILE A 50 4.57 -3.04 -3.64
CA ILE A 50 5.67 -3.62 -4.42
C ILE A 50 5.15 -4.70 -5.38
N GLY A 51 4.24 -5.55 -4.90
CA GLY A 51 3.61 -6.59 -5.72
C GLY A 51 2.85 -6.01 -6.92
N ILE A 52 2.03 -4.97 -6.69
CA ILE A 52 1.30 -4.27 -7.76
C ILE A 52 2.28 -3.66 -8.76
N PHE A 53 3.33 -3.00 -8.28
CA PHE A 53 4.35 -2.42 -9.14
C PHE A 53 5.06 -3.48 -10.00
N TRP A 54 5.40 -4.62 -9.42
CA TRP A 54 6.00 -5.75 -10.14
C TRP A 54 5.08 -6.31 -11.23
N VAL A 55 3.78 -6.44 -10.93
CA VAL A 55 2.76 -6.86 -11.90
C VAL A 55 2.62 -5.84 -13.03
N GLU A 56 2.48 -4.55 -12.74
CA GLU A 56 2.42 -3.49 -13.76
C GLU A 56 3.67 -3.53 -14.65
N TYR A 57 4.85 -3.72 -14.05
CA TYR A 57 6.11 -3.80 -14.77
C TYR A 57 6.21 -5.04 -15.67
N SER A 58 5.76 -6.21 -15.19
CA SER A 58 5.74 -7.45 -15.96
C SER A 58 4.79 -7.37 -17.16
N MET A 59 3.62 -6.74 -16.99
CA MET A 59 2.65 -6.54 -18.07
C MET A 59 3.19 -5.59 -19.15
N LYS A 60 3.85 -4.50 -18.76
CA LYS A 60 4.50 -3.57 -19.71
C LYS A 60 5.64 -4.18 -20.52
N ARG A 61 6.34 -5.21 -20.00
CA ARG A 61 7.40 -5.91 -20.76
C ARG A 61 6.86 -6.94 -21.76
N LYS A 62 5.59 -7.35 -21.64
CA LYS A 62 4.96 -8.34 -22.53
C LYS A 62 4.17 -7.71 -23.70
N SER A 63 3.94 -6.40 -23.66
CA SER A 63 3.28 -5.63 -24.74
C SER A 63 4.29 -4.89 -25.58
#